data_AF-A0A2V5M751-F1
#
_entry.id   AF-A0A2V5M751-F1
#
_cell.length_a   1.000
_cell.length_b   1.000
_cell.length_c   1.000
_cell.angle_alpha   90.00
_cell.angle_beta   90.00
_cell.angle_gamma   90.00
#
_symmetry.space_group_name_H-M   'P 1'
#
loop_
_entity.id
_entity.type
_entity.pdbx_description
1 polymer ?
#
loop_
_entity_poly.entity_id
_entity_poly.type
_entity_poly.pdbx_seq_one_letter_code
_entity_poly.pdbx_strand_id
1 'polypeptide(L)'
;MRARRSFLATILSLLMIPLFGAEKPVDVSAVIPKDEAEKILGESVRNPTPLNINGKDGYYSKCNYYSTKSVRSLLLRVRQASAGTLDALNELDQIAGAGAKMKIIEGLGDKAGMLDGVPENGLPPNAIILYVAKGKSFITIGISRIADEQTALEKAEEVAQKILAQL
;
A
#
# COMPACT_ATOMS: atom_id res chain seq x y z
N MET A 1 -17.01 39.47 58.62
CA MET A 1 -16.50 38.08 58.63
C MET A 1 -16.59 37.52 57.22
N ARG A 2 -15.46 37.07 56.66
CA ARG A 2 -15.33 36.42 55.34
C ARG A 2 -15.45 34.90 55.52
N ALA A 3 -16.29 34.23 54.74
CA ALA A 3 -16.21 32.78 54.45
C ALA A 3 -16.81 32.59 53.05
N ARG A 4 -16.04 32.56 51.95
CA ARG A 4 -15.20 31.48 51.37
C ARG A 4 -15.90 30.12 51.15
N ARG A 5 -16.29 29.91 49.88
CA ARG A 5 -16.16 28.72 48.99
C ARG A 5 -16.98 27.47 49.41
N SER A 6 -17.62 26.72 48.51
CA SER A 6 -17.02 26.12 47.31
C SER A 6 -18.08 25.72 46.28
N PHE A 7 -17.88 26.13 45.02
CA PHE A 7 -18.51 25.49 43.85
C PHE A 7 -17.67 24.26 43.48
N LEU A 8 -18.26 23.07 43.54
CA LEU A 8 -17.66 21.84 43.03
C LEU A 8 -18.12 21.69 41.57
N ALA A 9 -17.25 21.98 40.62
CA ALA A 9 -17.50 21.72 39.20
C ALA A 9 -16.85 20.39 38.83
N THR A 10 -17.66 19.34 38.68
CA THR A 10 -17.21 18.04 38.17
C THR A 10 -17.08 18.14 36.65
N ILE A 11 -15.86 18.16 36.13
CA ILE A 11 -15.59 18.09 34.69
C ILE A 11 -15.67 16.62 34.28
N LEU A 12 -16.77 16.24 33.62
CA LEU A 12 -16.91 14.95 32.95
C LEU A 12 -16.26 15.04 31.56
N SER A 13 -14.98 14.70 31.47
CA SER A 13 -14.29 14.55 30.19
C SER A 13 -14.78 13.29 29.49
N LEU A 14 -15.69 13.43 28.52
CA LEU A 14 -15.97 12.38 27.55
C LEU A 14 -14.71 12.12 26.73
N LEU A 15 -14.01 11.02 27.06
CA LEU A 15 -12.96 10.46 26.24
C LEU A 15 -13.62 9.91 24.97
N MET A 16 -13.76 10.74 23.94
CA MET A 16 -14.09 10.29 22.59
C MET A 16 -12.88 9.53 22.06
N ILE A 17 -12.80 8.25 22.38
CA ILE A 17 -11.89 7.34 21.69
C ILE A 17 -12.40 7.29 20.24
N PRO A 18 -11.63 7.76 19.24
CA PRO A 18 -11.98 7.48 17.86
C PRO A 18 -11.97 5.96 17.74
N LEU A 19 -13.16 5.35 17.61
CA LEU A 19 -13.26 4.03 17.01
C LEU A 19 -12.73 4.24 15.59
N PHE A 20 -11.44 3.93 15.39
CA PHE A 20 -10.94 3.63 14.06
C PHE A 20 -11.85 2.53 13.53
N GLY A 21 -12.81 2.89 12.68
CA GLY A 21 -13.63 1.92 11.98
C GLY A 21 -12.68 0.93 11.32
N ALA A 22 -12.96 -0.36 11.45
CA ALA A 22 -12.12 -1.35 10.79
C ALA A 22 -12.07 -1.01 9.30
N GLU A 23 -10.91 -0.58 8.78
CA GLU A 23 -10.77 -0.33 7.33
C GLU A 23 -11.29 -1.56 6.60
N LYS A 24 -12.11 -1.32 5.58
CA LYS A 24 -12.77 -2.39 4.84
C LYS A 24 -11.71 -3.21 4.08
N PRO A 25 -11.90 -4.53 3.97
CA PRO A 25 -11.07 -5.37 3.12
C PRO A 25 -11.05 -4.84 1.68
N VAL A 26 -9.86 -4.50 1.15
CA VAL A 26 -9.70 -4.03 -0.23
C VAL A 26 -9.46 -5.20 -1.17
N ASP A 27 -10.30 -5.39 -2.17
CA ASP A 27 -10.03 -6.33 -3.27
C ASP A 27 -9.28 -5.63 -4.40
N VAL A 28 -7.96 -5.82 -4.48
CA VAL A 28 -7.12 -5.14 -5.49
C VAL A 28 -7.49 -5.51 -6.92
N SER A 29 -8.13 -6.66 -7.16
CA SER A 29 -8.60 -7.06 -8.48
C SER A 29 -9.89 -6.37 -8.91
N ALA A 30 -10.70 -5.93 -7.94
CA ALA A 30 -11.85 -5.08 -8.19
C ALA A 30 -11.44 -3.61 -8.41
N VAL A 31 -10.40 -3.15 -7.69
CA VAL A 31 -9.87 -1.78 -7.85
C VAL A 31 -9.15 -1.61 -9.19
N ILE A 32 -8.29 -2.56 -9.53
CA ILE A 32 -7.59 -2.59 -10.82
C ILE A 32 -8.10 -3.80 -11.58
N PRO A 33 -9.21 -3.67 -12.33
CA PRO A 33 -9.70 -4.74 -13.17
C PRO A 33 -8.76 -5.01 -14.36
N LYS A 34 -9.01 -6.11 -15.08
CA LYS A 34 -8.16 -6.56 -16.18
C LYS A 34 -7.93 -5.48 -17.24
N ASP A 35 -9.00 -4.84 -17.72
CA ASP A 35 -8.93 -3.81 -18.75
C ASP A 35 -8.09 -2.60 -18.30
N GLU A 36 -8.15 -2.27 -17.02
CA GLU A 36 -7.32 -1.23 -16.44
C GLU A 36 -5.84 -1.63 -16.40
N ALA A 37 -5.53 -2.87 -16.02
CA ALA A 37 -4.19 -3.41 -16.09
C ALA A 37 -3.63 -3.41 -17.53
N GLU A 38 -4.48 -3.67 -18.53
CA GLU A 38 -4.10 -3.58 -19.96
C GLU A 38 -3.73 -2.15 -20.36
N LYS A 39 -4.48 -1.14 -19.89
CA LYS A 39 -4.14 0.29 -20.11
C LYS A 39 -2.84 0.67 -19.41
N ILE A 40 -2.66 0.25 -18.16
CA ILE A 40 -1.45 0.53 -17.38
C ILE A 40 -0.21 -0.04 -18.09
N LEU A 41 -0.27 -1.30 -18.50
CA LEU A 41 0.85 -1.98 -19.17
C LEU A 41 0.99 -1.64 -20.67
N GLY A 42 -0.05 -1.08 -21.28
CA GLY A 42 -0.12 -0.81 -22.72
C GLY A 42 -0.20 -2.08 -23.58
N GLU A 43 -0.56 -3.22 -22.99
CA GLU A 43 -0.56 -4.54 -23.63
C GLU A 43 -1.69 -5.42 -23.10
N SER A 44 -2.22 -6.32 -23.92
CA SER A 44 -3.19 -7.32 -23.49
C SER A 44 -2.60 -8.26 -22.45
N VAL A 45 -3.35 -8.54 -21.38
CA VAL A 45 -2.89 -9.39 -20.27
C VAL A 45 -3.66 -10.70 -20.21
N ARG A 46 -3.04 -11.70 -19.59
CA ARG A 46 -3.69 -12.98 -19.28
C ARG A 46 -4.82 -12.74 -18.28
N ASN A 47 -5.76 -13.69 -18.18
CA ASN A 47 -6.76 -13.64 -17.12
C ASN A 47 -6.05 -13.74 -15.77
N PRO A 48 -6.28 -12.79 -14.85
CA PRO A 48 -5.63 -12.83 -13.54
C PRO A 48 -6.21 -13.97 -12.68
N THR A 49 -5.46 -14.35 -11.65
CA THR A 49 -5.92 -15.26 -10.60
C THR A 49 -5.81 -14.52 -9.27
N PRO A 50 -6.82 -13.72 -8.89
CA PRO A 50 -6.79 -12.96 -7.65
C PRO A 50 -6.85 -13.89 -6.44
N LEU A 51 -6.28 -13.44 -5.33
CA LEU A 51 -6.29 -14.12 -4.05
C LEU A 51 -6.66 -13.13 -2.96
N ASN A 52 -7.76 -13.40 -2.27
CA ASN A 52 -8.22 -12.65 -1.10
C ASN A 52 -8.37 -13.63 0.06
N ILE A 53 -7.69 -13.36 1.18
CA ILE A 53 -7.68 -14.26 2.34
C ILE A 53 -7.70 -13.46 3.64
N ASN A 54 -8.54 -13.91 4.58
CA ASN A 54 -8.48 -13.49 5.97
C ASN A 54 -7.60 -14.48 6.73
N GLY A 55 -6.43 -14.04 7.16
CA GLY A 55 -5.49 -14.80 7.97
C GLY A 55 -5.47 -14.33 9.42
N LYS A 56 -4.67 -15.01 10.24
CA LYS A 56 -4.41 -14.61 11.63
C LYS A 56 -3.83 -13.20 11.72
N ASP A 57 -2.95 -12.86 10.79
CA ASP A 57 -2.19 -11.61 10.80
C ASP A 57 -2.93 -10.43 10.13
N GLY A 58 -4.16 -10.67 9.66
CA GLY A 58 -4.97 -9.68 8.97
C GLY A 58 -5.49 -10.17 7.63
N TYR A 59 -5.99 -9.22 6.85
CA TYR A 59 -6.50 -9.49 5.51
C TYR A 59 -5.40 -9.29 4.46
N TYR A 60 -5.37 -10.15 3.45
CA TYR A 60 -4.43 -10.07 2.34
C TYR A 60 -5.19 -10.17 1.01
N SER A 61 -4.92 -9.23 0.12
CA SER A 61 -5.41 -9.21 -1.26
C SER A 61 -4.25 -9.14 -2.23
N LYS A 62 -4.32 -9.93 -3.30
CA LYS A 62 -3.29 -10.00 -4.35
C LYS A 62 -3.93 -10.18 -5.70
N CYS A 63 -3.40 -9.48 -6.70
CA CYS A 63 -3.69 -9.73 -8.10
C CYS A 63 -2.45 -9.41 -8.95
N ASN A 64 -2.07 -10.34 -9.83
CA ASN A 64 -0.95 -10.16 -10.75
C ASN A 64 -1.44 -10.23 -12.19
N TYR A 65 -0.97 -9.29 -13.00
CA TYR A 65 -1.22 -9.22 -14.43
C TYR A 65 0.07 -9.47 -15.18
N TYR A 66 0.02 -10.38 -16.15
CA TYR A 66 1.13 -10.73 -17.01
C TYR A 66 0.73 -10.52 -18.45
N SER A 67 1.59 -9.86 -19.23
CA SER A 67 1.37 -9.67 -20.65
C SER A 67 1.22 -11.01 -21.38
N THR A 68 0.42 -10.98 -22.44
CA THR A 68 0.30 -12.09 -23.41
C THR A 68 1.36 -12.01 -24.52
N LYS A 69 2.00 -10.84 -24.69
CA LYS A 69 2.91 -10.54 -25.80
C LYS A 69 4.38 -10.43 -25.37
N SER A 70 4.60 -10.02 -24.12
CA SER A 70 5.93 -9.73 -23.60
C SER A 70 6.11 -10.25 -22.17
N VAL A 71 7.22 -9.89 -21.56
CA VAL A 71 7.53 -10.15 -20.15
C VAL A 71 7.10 -9.00 -19.21
N ARG A 72 6.28 -8.06 -19.68
CA ARG A 72 5.68 -7.01 -18.82
C ARG A 72 4.75 -7.62 -17.78
N SER A 73 4.78 -7.04 -16.59
CA SER A 73 3.90 -7.42 -15.49
C SER A 73 3.55 -6.25 -14.59
N LEU A 74 2.36 -6.36 -14.00
CA LEU A 74 1.88 -5.53 -12.89
C LEU A 74 1.54 -6.47 -11.73
N LEU A 75 2.20 -6.28 -10.58
CA LEU A 75 2.00 -7.08 -9.38
C LEU A 75 1.36 -6.22 -8.32
N LEU A 76 0.21 -6.64 -7.79
CA LEU A 76 -0.53 -5.90 -6.77
C LEU A 76 -0.68 -6.75 -5.52
N ARG A 77 -0.37 -6.16 -4.37
CA ARG A 77 -0.61 -6.76 -3.05
C ARG A 77 -1.05 -5.68 -2.09
N VAL A 78 -2.05 -5.99 -1.27
CA VAL A 78 -2.46 -5.20 -0.12
C VAL A 78 -2.54 -6.13 1.08
N ARG A 79 -1.84 -5.77 2.15
CA ARG A 79 -1.98 -6.40 3.47
C ARG A 79 -2.60 -5.40 4.42
N GLN A 80 -3.67 -5.76 5.11
CA GLN A 80 -4.30 -4.93 6.12
C GLN A 80 -4.15 -5.64 7.47
N ALA A 81 -3.23 -5.14 8.29
CA ALA A 81 -2.78 -5.76 9.52
C ALA A 81 -3.92 -5.89 10.55
N SER A 82 -4.00 -7.04 11.21
CA SER A 82 -4.79 -7.19 12.44
C SER A 82 -4.08 -6.48 13.61
N ALA A 83 -4.85 -6.08 14.63
CA ALA A 83 -4.29 -5.48 15.84
C ALA A 83 -3.26 -6.42 16.51
N GLY A 84 -2.13 -5.88 16.94
CA GLY A 84 -1.05 -6.63 17.60
C GLY A 84 -0.13 -7.41 16.66
N THR A 85 -0.29 -7.24 15.34
CA THR A 85 0.63 -7.79 14.32
C THR A 85 1.58 -6.71 13.81
N LEU A 86 2.55 -7.08 12.98
CA LEU A 86 3.45 -6.10 12.35
C LEU A 86 2.61 -5.07 11.55
N ASP A 87 2.70 -3.80 11.93
CA ASP A 87 2.02 -2.71 11.21
C ASP A 87 2.76 -2.33 9.91
N ALA A 88 2.07 -1.57 9.05
CA ALA A 88 2.53 -1.23 7.72
C ALA A 88 3.78 -0.33 7.70
N LEU A 89 3.94 0.57 8.67
CA LEU A 89 5.10 1.46 8.74
C LEU A 89 6.35 0.68 9.15
N ASN A 90 6.22 -0.18 10.16
CA ASN A 90 7.32 -1.04 10.59
C ASN A 90 7.73 -2.04 9.50
N GLU A 91 6.78 -2.57 8.71
CA GLU A 91 7.11 -3.41 7.55
C GLU A 91 7.90 -2.62 6.50
N LEU A 92 7.50 -1.39 6.18
CA LEU A 92 8.24 -0.53 5.26
C LEU A 92 9.66 -0.22 5.77
N ASP A 93 9.79 0.07 7.06
CA ASP A 93 11.08 0.34 7.70
C ASP A 93 12.01 -0.87 7.67
N GLN A 94 11.48 -2.08 7.83
CA GLN A 94 12.26 -3.31 7.68
C GLN A 94 12.78 -3.48 6.25
N ILE A 95 11.97 -3.19 5.23
CA ILE A 95 12.42 -3.25 3.82
C ILE A 95 13.50 -2.20 3.57
N ALA A 96 13.30 -0.96 4.03
CA ALA A 96 14.29 0.10 3.89
C ALA A 96 15.59 -0.20 4.64
N GLY A 97 15.51 -0.85 5.81
CA GLY A 97 16.65 -1.23 6.65
C GLY A 97 17.42 -2.46 6.17
N ALA A 98 16.88 -3.25 5.23
CA ALA A 98 17.48 -4.49 4.74
C ALA A 98 18.67 -4.30 3.76
N GLY A 99 19.25 -3.10 3.70
CA GLY A 99 20.36 -2.76 2.80
C GLY A 99 19.93 -2.35 1.39
N ALA A 100 18.62 -2.31 1.11
CA ALA A 100 18.07 -1.84 -0.15
C ALA A 100 18.24 -0.30 -0.29
N LYS A 101 18.52 0.16 -1.51
CA LYS A 101 18.61 1.59 -1.87
C LYS A 101 17.22 2.11 -2.23
N MET A 102 16.40 2.28 -1.19
CA MET A 102 15.04 2.81 -1.34
C MET A 102 15.04 4.31 -1.60
N LYS A 103 14.35 4.72 -2.67
CA LYS A 103 14.02 6.12 -2.97
C LYS A 103 12.74 6.50 -2.22
N ILE A 104 12.76 7.55 -1.41
CA ILE A 104 11.57 8.06 -0.72
C ILE A 104 10.61 8.65 -1.76
N ILE A 105 9.32 8.34 -1.63
CA ILE A 105 8.25 8.93 -2.44
C ILE A 105 7.38 9.77 -1.51
N GLU A 106 7.34 11.08 -1.77
CA GLU A 106 6.59 12.04 -0.95
C GLU A 106 5.12 12.13 -1.38
N GLY A 107 4.24 12.46 -0.45
CA GLY A 107 2.82 12.74 -0.74
C GLY A 107 1.94 11.52 -1.02
N LEU A 108 2.44 10.30 -0.80
CA LEU A 108 1.70 9.05 -1.01
C LEU A 108 1.60 8.22 0.27
N GLY A 109 0.36 7.92 0.69
CA GLY A 109 0.10 7.24 1.95
C GLY A 109 0.54 8.07 3.17
N ASP A 110 0.89 7.38 4.26
CA ASP A 110 1.59 7.99 5.40
C ASP A 110 3.11 7.95 5.20
N LYS A 111 3.61 6.92 4.50
CA LYS A 111 5.00 6.78 4.05
C LYS A 111 5.05 5.92 2.79
N ALA A 112 5.87 6.30 1.82
CA ALA A 112 6.09 5.51 0.62
C ALA A 112 7.57 5.49 0.22
N GLY A 113 7.94 4.43 -0.49
CA GLY A 113 9.28 4.29 -1.02
C GLY A 113 9.33 3.31 -2.18
N MET A 114 10.27 3.53 -3.09
CA MET A 114 10.45 2.75 -4.30
C MET A 114 11.81 2.05 -4.31
N LEU A 115 11.81 0.79 -4.73
CA LEU A 115 13.01 0.09 -5.19
C LEU A 115 12.99 0.01 -6.72
N ASP A 116 14.14 0.14 -7.33
CA ASP A 116 14.35 0.07 -8.78
C ASP A 116 15.27 -1.10 -9.17
N GLY A 117 15.50 -1.26 -10.48
CA GLY A 117 16.26 -2.36 -11.08
C GLY A 117 17.78 -2.30 -10.90
N VAL A 118 18.31 -1.50 -9.96
CA VAL A 118 19.76 -1.50 -9.67
C VAL A 118 20.17 -2.79 -8.93
N PRO A 119 21.39 -3.30 -9.14
CA PRO A 119 21.83 -4.59 -8.58
C PRO A 119 21.64 -4.72 -7.07
N GLU A 120 21.84 -3.64 -6.32
CA GLU A 120 21.73 -3.59 -4.86
C GLU A 120 20.31 -3.84 -4.35
N ASN A 121 19.30 -3.58 -5.19
CA ASN A 121 17.89 -3.77 -4.86
C ASN A 121 17.38 -5.18 -5.22
N GLY A 122 18.20 -6.00 -5.89
CA GLY A 122 17.85 -7.38 -6.25
C GLY A 122 16.69 -7.49 -7.25
N LEU A 123 16.33 -6.40 -7.93
CA LEU A 123 15.28 -6.37 -8.95
C LEU A 123 15.89 -6.54 -10.35
N PRO A 124 15.15 -7.14 -11.31
CA PRO A 124 15.62 -7.20 -12.68
C PRO A 124 15.66 -5.79 -13.30
N PRO A 125 16.46 -5.58 -14.36
CA PRO A 125 16.47 -4.29 -15.08
C PRO A 125 15.07 -3.89 -15.54
N ASN A 126 14.79 -2.58 -15.52
CA ASN A 126 13.50 -2.01 -15.93
C ASN A 126 12.32 -2.53 -15.08
N ALA A 127 12.56 -2.82 -13.80
CA ALA A 127 11.52 -3.13 -12.84
C ALA A 127 11.60 -2.18 -11.66
N ILE A 128 10.43 -1.81 -11.15
CA ILE A 128 10.29 -1.08 -9.89
C ILE A 128 9.33 -1.82 -8.97
N ILE A 129 9.49 -1.60 -7.67
CA ILE A 129 8.47 -1.91 -6.67
C ILE A 129 8.24 -0.67 -5.83
N LEU A 130 7.03 -0.14 -5.90
CA LEU A 130 6.53 0.92 -5.04
C LEU A 130 5.84 0.29 -3.82
N TYR A 131 6.28 0.69 -2.64
CA TYR A 131 5.69 0.33 -1.35
C TYR A 131 5.02 1.55 -0.75
N VAL A 132 3.81 1.37 -0.20
CA VAL A 132 3.05 2.44 0.46
C VAL A 132 2.46 1.92 1.75
N ALA A 133 2.75 2.59 2.86
CA ALA A 133 2.12 2.37 4.14
C ALA A 133 1.04 3.43 4.37
N LYS A 134 -0.17 3.01 4.76
CA LYS A 134 -1.29 3.88 5.12
C LYS A 134 -2.13 3.24 6.23
N GLY A 135 -2.16 3.82 7.42
CA GLY A 135 -2.86 3.24 8.56
C GLY A 135 -2.38 1.80 8.84
N LYS A 136 -3.29 0.83 8.84
CA LYS A 136 -2.95 -0.60 8.98
C LYS A 136 -2.62 -1.29 7.65
N SER A 137 -2.69 -0.56 6.54
CA SER A 137 -2.58 -1.09 5.19
C SER A 137 -1.19 -0.90 4.60
N PHE A 138 -0.62 -1.99 4.10
CA PHE A 138 0.65 -2.04 3.39
C PHE A 138 0.41 -2.47 1.94
N ILE A 139 0.71 -1.57 1.00
CA ILE A 139 0.49 -1.73 -0.44
C ILE A 139 1.83 -2.01 -1.10
N THR A 140 1.88 -3.00 -1.98
CA THR A 140 3.03 -3.30 -2.85
C THR A 140 2.59 -3.31 -4.30
N ILE A 141 3.23 -2.48 -5.12
CA ILE A 141 2.97 -2.36 -6.55
C ILE A 141 4.27 -2.61 -7.30
N GLY A 142 4.37 -3.74 -7.98
CA GLY A 142 5.49 -4.07 -8.85
C GLY A 142 5.15 -3.79 -10.31
N ILE A 143 5.99 -3.05 -11.02
CA ILE A 143 5.89 -2.89 -12.46
C ILE A 143 7.20 -3.38 -13.08
N SER A 144 7.11 -4.21 -14.11
CA SER A 144 8.29 -4.74 -14.79
C SER A 144 8.21 -4.52 -16.29
N ARG A 145 9.39 -4.30 -16.89
CA ARG A 145 9.65 -4.20 -18.33
C ARG A 145 8.99 -2.98 -18.99
N ILE A 146 8.92 -1.88 -18.24
CA ILE A 146 8.75 -0.52 -18.75
C ILE A 146 10.12 0.14 -18.71
N ALA A 147 10.64 0.56 -19.87
CA ALA A 147 12.03 0.98 -20.01
C ALA A 147 12.36 2.30 -19.29
N ASP A 148 11.41 3.22 -19.29
CA ASP A 148 11.56 4.49 -18.58
C ASP A 148 11.08 4.33 -17.13
N GLU A 149 12.00 4.53 -16.18
CA GLU A 149 11.72 4.38 -14.74
C GLU A 149 10.68 5.39 -14.27
N GLN A 150 10.75 6.64 -14.75
CA GLN A 150 9.82 7.70 -14.37
C GLN A 150 8.39 7.36 -14.81
N THR A 151 8.21 6.92 -16.06
CA THR A 151 6.93 6.43 -16.58
C THR A 151 6.42 5.23 -15.77
N ALA A 152 7.30 4.31 -15.37
CA ALA A 152 6.92 3.18 -14.53
C ALA A 152 6.44 3.64 -13.15
N LEU A 153 7.14 4.61 -12.53
CA LEU A 153 6.78 5.18 -11.24
C LEU A 153 5.43 5.91 -11.31
N GLU A 154 5.21 6.79 -12.28
CA GLU A 154 3.94 7.51 -12.45
C GLU A 154 2.75 6.55 -12.55
N LYS A 155 2.91 5.44 -13.30
CA LYS A 155 1.90 4.39 -13.39
C LYS A 155 1.68 3.67 -12.06
N ALA A 156 2.75 3.41 -11.31
CA ALA A 156 2.65 2.79 -9.99
C ALA A 156 1.96 3.73 -8.97
N GLU A 157 2.25 5.03 -9.01
CA GLU A 157 1.60 6.04 -8.18
C GLU A 157 0.11 6.17 -8.50
N GLU A 158 -0.25 6.16 -9.79
CA GLU A 158 -1.67 6.17 -10.20
C GLU A 158 -2.42 4.96 -9.63
N VAL A 159 -1.82 3.76 -9.73
CA VAL A 159 -2.38 2.54 -9.13
C VAL A 159 -2.48 2.66 -7.60
N ALA A 160 -1.44 3.19 -6.95
CA ALA A 160 -1.43 3.38 -5.51
C ALA A 160 -2.57 4.31 -5.07
N GLN A 161 -2.77 5.43 -5.75
CA GLN A 161 -3.85 6.37 -5.48
C GLN A 161 -5.23 5.72 -5.60
N LYS A 162 -5.45 4.88 -6.63
CA LYS A 162 -6.71 4.13 -6.78
C LYS A 162 -6.96 3.18 -5.61
N ILE A 163 -5.92 2.51 -5.12
CA ILE A 163 -6.03 1.60 -3.96
C ILE A 163 -6.25 2.40 -2.67
N LEU A 164 -5.47 3.48 -2.45
CA LEU A 164 -5.59 4.35 -1.28
C LEU A 164 -6.99 4.97 -1.15
N ALA A 165 -7.65 5.29 -2.27
CA ALA A 165 -9.01 5.82 -2.28
C ALA A 165 -10.07 4.82 -1.79
N GLN A 166 -9.71 3.54 -1.58
CA GLN A 166 -10.61 2.49 -1.09
C GLN A 166 -10.40 2.13 0.39
N LEU A 167 -9.39 2.74 1.04
CA LEU A 167 -9.02 2.48 2.43
C LEU A 167 -9.86 3.28 3.44
#